data_AF-A0A3D3PQ34-F1
#
_entry.id   AF-A0A3D3PQ34-F1
#
_cell.length_a   1.000
_cell.length_b   1.000
_cell.length_c   1.000
_cell.angle_alpha   90.00
_cell.angle_beta   90.00
_cell.angle_gamma   90.00
#
_symmetry.space_group_name_H-M   'P 1'
#
loop_
_entity.id
_entity.type
_entity.pdbx_description
1 polymer ?
#
loop_
_entity_poly.entity_id
_entity_poly.type
_entity_poly.pdbx_seq_one_letter_code
_entity_poly.pdbx_strand_id
1 'polypeptide(L)'
;MTPAIPSSILDMLSLADPSWRPHLLAGLEATARADPAYLPALVSQPYLPNGGRLFAAFAQPLDAVRYVLVGEGPYPRAESATGVCFMDGAVGLLWSEKGFSVAVNRATSLRN
;
A
#
# COMPACT_ATOMS: atom_id res chain seq x y z
N MET A 1 -22.50 -6.69 18.19
CA MET A 1 -21.36 -7.54 17.75
C MET A 1 -20.35 -6.61 17.11
N THR A 2 -19.09 -6.63 17.56
CA THR A 2 -18.04 -5.84 16.88
C THR A 2 -17.86 -6.42 15.48
N PRO A 3 -17.97 -5.63 14.40
CA PRO A 3 -17.72 -6.10 13.05
C PRO A 3 -16.31 -6.69 12.99
N ALA A 4 -16.20 -7.93 12.52
CA ALA A 4 -14.92 -8.62 12.44
C ALA A 4 -14.08 -8.05 11.30
N ILE A 5 -12.80 -7.76 11.56
CA ILE A 5 -11.83 -7.47 10.51
C ILE A 5 -11.73 -8.72 9.62
N PRO A 6 -11.90 -8.61 8.28
CA PRO A 6 -11.79 -9.76 7.39
C PRO A 6 -10.43 -10.48 7.52
N SER A 7 -10.45 -11.81 7.50
CA SER A 7 -9.23 -12.62 7.65
C SER A 7 -8.18 -12.30 6.59
N SER A 8 -8.60 -12.00 5.36
CA SER A 8 -7.68 -11.59 4.28
C SER A 8 -6.91 -10.32 4.60
N ILE A 9 -7.49 -9.38 5.35
CA ILE A 9 -6.79 -8.18 5.82
C ILE A 9 -5.81 -8.53 6.94
N LEU A 10 -6.18 -9.45 7.84
CA LEU A 10 -5.28 -9.95 8.89
C LEU A 10 -4.08 -10.72 8.31
N ASP A 11 -4.30 -11.50 7.25
CA ASP A 11 -3.25 -12.20 6.52
C ASP A 11 -2.25 -11.20 5.92
N MET A 12 -2.75 -10.12 5.28
CA MET A 12 -1.89 -9.04 4.77
C MET A 12 -1.16 -8.29 5.89
N LEU A 13 -1.82 -8.04 7.01
CA LEU A 13 -1.20 -7.42 8.19
C LEU A 13 -0.03 -8.26 8.70
N SER A 14 -0.12 -9.59 8.61
CA SER A 14 0.96 -10.49 9.01
C SER A 14 2.24 -10.35 8.16
N LEU A 15 2.14 -9.76 6.96
CA LEU A 15 3.28 -9.49 6.07
C LEU A 15 4.05 -8.21 6.45
N ALA A 16 3.46 -7.32 7.25
CA ALA A 16 4.16 -6.15 7.78
C ALA A 16 5.21 -6.57 8.82
N ASP A 17 6.22 -5.73 9.02
CA ASP A 17 7.20 -5.92 10.08
C ASP A 17 6.49 -5.98 11.45
N PRO A 18 6.88 -6.90 12.36
CA PRO A 18 6.23 -7.09 13.66
C PRO A 18 6.06 -5.82 14.48
N SER A 19 7.01 -4.88 14.39
CA SER A 19 6.95 -3.62 15.14
C SER A 19 5.76 -2.74 14.76
N TRP A 20 5.19 -2.90 13.56
CA TRP A 20 4.03 -2.14 13.10
C TRP A 20 2.69 -2.77 13.45
N ARG A 21 2.64 -4.10 13.61
CA ARG A 21 1.38 -4.86 13.66
C ARG A 21 0.42 -4.39 14.75
N PRO A 22 0.85 -4.09 16.00
CA PRO A 22 -0.06 -3.59 17.02
C PRO A 22 -0.71 -2.25 16.63
N HIS A 23 0.06 -1.36 15.99
CA HIS A 23 -0.41 -0.05 15.56
C HIS A 23 -1.38 -0.13 14.38
N LEU A 24 -1.05 -0.96 13.39
CA LEU A 24 -1.92 -1.21 12.23
C LEU A 24 -3.22 -1.91 12.64
N LEU A 25 -3.16 -2.89 13.55
CA LEU A 25 -4.34 -3.55 14.09
C LEU A 25 -5.26 -2.55 14.81
N ALA A 26 -4.70 -1.70 15.68
CA ALA A 26 -5.47 -0.65 16.36
C ALA A 26 -6.15 0.30 15.36
N GLY A 27 -5.49 0.64 14.26
CA GLY A 27 -6.06 1.42 13.16
C GLY A 27 -7.22 0.70 12.46
N LEU A 28 -7.05 -0.59 12.13
CA LEU A 28 -8.11 -1.40 11.53
C LEU A 28 -9.33 -1.53 12.44
N GLU A 29 -9.11 -1.74 13.75
CA GLU A 29 -10.19 -1.77 14.74
C GLU A 29 -10.90 -0.42 14.85
N ALA A 30 -10.16 0.70 14.78
CA ALA A 30 -10.75 2.03 14.77
C ALA A 30 -11.62 2.26 13.53
N THR A 31 -11.14 1.86 12.34
CA THR A 31 -11.92 1.89 11.10
C THR A 31 -13.18 1.04 11.22
N ALA A 32 -13.08 -0.19 11.71
CA ALA A 32 -14.21 -1.09 11.90
C ALA A 32 -15.24 -0.55 12.92
N ARG A 33 -14.79 0.17 13.96
CA ARG A 33 -15.69 0.84 14.90
C ARG A 33 -16.39 2.05 14.28
N ALA A 34 -15.70 2.82 13.45
CA ALA A 34 -16.24 4.01 12.80
C ALA A 34 -17.23 3.66 11.68
N ASP A 35 -16.90 2.67 10.86
CA ASP A 35 -17.76 2.09 9.83
C ASP A 35 -17.63 0.57 9.80
N PRO A 36 -18.58 -0.14 10.45
CA PRO A 36 -18.64 -1.60 10.47
C PRO A 36 -18.70 -2.29 9.11
N ALA A 37 -19.22 -1.61 8.08
CA ALA A 37 -19.43 -2.18 6.76
C ALA A 37 -18.22 -1.96 5.83
N TYR A 38 -17.34 -1.00 6.14
CA TYR A 38 -16.26 -0.58 5.26
C TYR A 38 -15.29 -1.71 4.89
N LEU A 39 -14.68 -2.38 5.87
CA LEU A 39 -13.67 -3.42 5.60
C LEU A 39 -14.28 -4.66 4.90
N PRO A 40 -15.47 -5.17 5.29
CA PRO A 40 -16.16 -6.21 4.53
C PRO A 40 -16.48 -5.78 3.09
N ALA A 41 -16.97 -4.56 2.89
CA ALA A 41 -17.28 -4.05 1.55
C ALA A 41 -16.01 -3.92 0.69
N LEU A 42 -14.92 -3.42 1.25
CA LEU A 42 -13.63 -3.28 0.58
C LEU A 42 -13.16 -4.62 0.01
N VAL A 43 -13.17 -5.69 0.83
CA VAL A 43 -12.70 -7.01 0.37
C VAL A 43 -13.68 -7.74 -0.56
N SER A 44 -14.93 -7.28 -0.64
CA SER A 44 -15.94 -7.82 -1.56
C SER A 44 -15.87 -7.23 -2.97
N GLN A 45 -15.05 -6.19 -3.17
CA GLN A 45 -14.91 -5.49 -4.45
C GLN A 45 -13.46 -5.51 -4.94
N PRO A 46 -13.22 -5.31 -6.25
CA PRO A 46 -11.87 -5.06 -6.74
C PRO A 46 -11.31 -3.77 -6.12
N TYR A 47 -10.16 -3.87 -5.48
CA TYR A 47 -9.39 -2.71 -5.00
C TYR A 47 -7.92 -2.84 -5.35
N LEU A 48 -7.22 -1.71 -5.31
CA LEU A 48 -5.77 -1.63 -5.40
C LEU A 48 -5.20 -1.07 -4.09
N PRO A 49 -3.94 -1.40 -3.73
CA PRO A 49 -3.12 -2.43 -4.35
C PRO A 49 -3.65 -3.83 -4.01
N ASN A 50 -3.62 -4.73 -5.00
CA ASN A 50 -4.02 -6.13 -4.82
C ASN A 50 -2.81 -7.02 -4.49
N GLY A 51 -3.02 -8.33 -4.33
CA GLY A 51 -1.92 -9.30 -4.18
C GLY A 51 -1.19 -9.22 -2.84
N GLY A 52 -1.90 -8.89 -1.76
CA GLY A 52 -1.32 -8.86 -0.42
C GLY A 52 -0.59 -7.56 -0.06
N ARG A 53 -0.64 -6.55 -0.93
CA ARG A 53 0.22 -5.35 -0.85
C ARG A 53 -0.37 -4.19 -0.05
N LEU A 54 -1.49 -4.37 0.65
CA LEU A 54 -2.15 -3.29 1.40
C LEU A 54 -1.22 -2.63 2.43
N PHE A 55 -0.33 -3.41 3.06
CA PHE A 55 0.64 -2.94 4.05
C PHE A 55 2.10 -3.00 3.57
N ALA A 56 2.35 -3.00 2.26
CA ALA A 56 3.70 -3.20 1.70
C ALA A 56 4.73 -2.14 2.19
N ALA A 57 4.30 -0.90 2.44
CA ALA A 57 5.16 0.16 2.98
C ALA A 57 5.68 -0.08 4.41
N PHE A 58 5.10 -1.04 5.14
CA PHE A 58 5.43 -1.34 6.55
C PHE A 58 6.41 -2.50 6.70
N ALA A 59 7.20 -2.79 5.68
CA ALA A 59 8.22 -3.85 5.70
C ALA A 59 9.49 -3.48 6.49
N GLN A 60 9.75 -2.19 6.69
CA GLN A 60 10.89 -1.71 7.48
C GLN A 60 10.49 -1.63 8.97
N PRO A 61 11.37 -2.06 9.91
CA PRO A 61 11.13 -1.87 11.34
C PRO A 61 10.84 -0.42 11.71
N LEU A 62 9.87 -0.22 12.61
CA LEU A 62 9.40 1.08 13.05
C LEU A 62 10.52 1.97 13.61
N ASP A 63 11.44 1.39 14.38
CA ASP A 63 12.58 2.10 14.97
C ASP A 63 13.65 2.54 13.95
N ALA A 64 13.65 1.93 12.77
CA ALA A 64 14.51 2.32 11.65
C ALA A 64 13.89 3.45 10.81
N VAL A 65 12.58 3.75 10.96
CA VAL A 65 11.90 4.78 10.17
C VAL A 65 12.32 6.18 10.62
N ARG A 66 12.88 6.94 9.68
CA ARG A 66 13.34 8.34 9.90
C ARG A 66 12.43 9.38 9.27
N TYR A 67 11.73 9.00 8.20
CA TYR A 67 10.91 9.89 7.40
C TYR A 67 9.65 9.17 6.97
N VAL A 68 8.56 9.92 6.86
CA VAL A 68 7.29 9.45 6.30
C VAL A 68 6.96 10.32 5.10
N LEU A 69 6.92 9.71 3.91
CA LEU A 69 6.43 10.35 2.70
C LEU A 69 4.96 9.96 2.50
N VAL A 70 4.09 10.97 2.40
CA VAL A 70 2.64 10.77 2.29
C VAL A 70 2.19 10.96 0.85
N GLY A 71 1.36 10.03 0.36
CA GLY A 71 0.66 10.13 -0.92
C GLY A 71 -0.86 10.09 -0.72
N GLU A 72 -1.60 10.33 -1.80
CA GLU A 72 -3.08 10.36 -1.77
C GLU A 72 -3.67 8.94 -1.78
N GLY A 73 -3.40 8.18 -2.83
CA GLY A 73 -3.94 6.84 -3.05
C GLY A 73 -3.08 6.03 -4.03
N PRO A 74 -3.38 4.73 -4.20
CA PRO A 74 -2.65 3.90 -5.15
C PRO A 74 -2.87 4.38 -6.59
N TYR A 75 -1.89 4.14 -7.46
CA TYR A 75 -2.09 4.34 -8.90
C TYR A 75 -3.31 3.53 -9.39
N PRO A 76 -4.09 4.03 -10.37
CA PRO A 76 -5.31 3.37 -10.85
C PRO A 76 -5.04 2.15 -11.76
N ARG A 77 -3.81 1.62 -11.75
CA ARG A 77 -3.33 0.50 -12.57
C ARG A 77 -2.70 -0.55 -11.68
N ALA A 78 -3.02 -1.82 -11.89
CA ALA A 78 -2.58 -2.91 -11.01
C ALA A 78 -1.06 -3.13 -11.05
N GLU A 79 -0.45 -2.94 -12.21
CA GLU A 79 0.99 -2.98 -12.43
C GLU A 79 1.73 -1.83 -11.74
N SER A 80 1.07 -0.68 -11.55
CA SER A 80 1.65 0.49 -10.90
C SER A 80 1.43 0.50 -9.37
N ALA A 81 0.31 -0.03 -8.89
CA ALA A 81 -0.06 0.01 -7.47
C ALA A 81 0.72 -1.02 -6.63
N THR A 82 1.88 -0.62 -6.12
CA THR A 82 2.80 -1.48 -5.35
C THR A 82 2.51 -1.56 -3.86
N GLY A 83 1.68 -0.66 -3.33
CA GLY A 83 1.51 -0.50 -1.88
C GLY A 83 2.60 0.35 -1.21
N VAL A 84 3.44 1.01 -2.01
CA VAL A 84 4.43 2.01 -1.57
C VAL A 84 4.16 3.33 -2.29
N CYS A 85 4.08 4.43 -1.52
CA CYS A 85 3.85 5.76 -2.07
C CYS A 85 4.94 6.13 -3.10
N PHE A 86 4.54 6.78 -4.19
CA PHE A 86 5.44 7.30 -5.25
C PHE A 86 6.20 6.24 -6.08
N MET A 87 6.05 4.96 -5.75
CA MET A 87 6.68 3.86 -6.47
C MET A 87 5.73 3.30 -7.55
N ASP A 88 5.88 3.77 -8.79
CA ASP A 88 5.15 3.22 -9.94
C ASP A 88 5.78 1.87 -10.36
N GLY A 89 5.10 0.77 -10.02
CA GLY A 89 5.57 -0.58 -10.35
C GLY A 89 5.69 -0.89 -11.85
N ALA A 90 5.11 -0.07 -12.73
CA ALA A 90 5.31 -0.19 -14.17
C ALA A 90 6.68 0.35 -14.64
N VAL A 91 7.40 1.07 -13.77
CA VAL A 91 8.75 1.56 -14.03
C VAL A 91 9.76 0.49 -13.66
N GLY A 92 10.25 -0.23 -14.67
CA GLY A 92 11.35 -1.17 -14.52
C GLY A 92 12.71 -0.46 -14.51
N LEU A 93 13.32 -0.32 -15.68
CA LEU A 93 14.61 0.39 -15.81
C LEU A 93 14.40 1.90 -15.72
N LEU A 94 15.24 2.58 -14.94
CA LEU A 94 15.25 4.05 -14.86
C LEU A 94 15.84 4.69 -16.12
N TRP A 95 16.84 4.04 -16.70
CA TRP A 95 17.67 4.57 -17.79
C TRP A 95 17.52 3.76 -19.08
N SER A 96 17.90 4.40 -20.17
CA SER A 96 18.08 3.87 -21.51
C SER A 96 19.32 4.53 -22.12
N GLU A 97 19.75 4.05 -23.29
CA GLU A 97 20.85 4.69 -24.03
C GLU A 97 20.60 6.17 -24.37
N LYS A 98 19.33 6.61 -24.36
CA LYS A 98 18.91 7.98 -24.72
C LYS A 98 18.56 8.85 -23.50
N GLY A 99 18.93 8.44 -22.28
CA GLY A 99 18.56 9.11 -21.03
C GLY A 99 17.50 8.33 -20.26
N PHE A 100 16.49 9.00 -19.69
CA PHE A 100 15.43 8.30 -18.96
C PHE A 100 14.68 7.29 -19.83
N SER A 101 14.27 6.18 -19.22
CA SER A 101 13.45 5.20 -19.91
C SER A 101 12.09 5.76 -20.31
N VAL A 102 11.44 5.11 -21.26
CA VAL A 102 10.08 5.48 -21.69
C VAL A 102 9.07 5.38 -20.54
N ALA A 103 9.27 4.46 -19.59
CA ALA A 103 8.40 4.32 -18.43
C ALA A 103 8.56 5.50 -17.46
N VAL A 104 9.80 5.90 -17.14
CA VAL A 104 10.07 7.08 -16.31
C VAL A 104 9.48 8.33 -16.96
N ASN A 105 9.67 8.53 -18.26
CA ASN A 105 9.13 9.70 -18.95
C ASN A 105 7.59 9.79 -18.94
N ARG A 106 6.88 8.66 -18.83
CA ARG A 106 5.42 8.61 -18.67
C ARG A 106 4.98 8.91 -17.23
N ALA A 107 5.79 8.55 -16.24
CA ALA A 107 5.52 8.78 -14.83
C ALA A 107 5.95 10.20 -14.42
N THR A 108 5.17 11.22 -14.83
CA THR A 108 5.53 12.65 -14.68
C THR A 108 6.02 13.03 -13.29
N SER A 109 5.36 12.57 -12.23
CA SER A 109 5.79 12.86 -10.85
C SER A 109 7.12 12.21 -10.49
N LEU A 110 7.37 10.97 -10.92
CA LEU A 110 8.63 10.26 -10.66
C LEU A 110 9.80 10.86 -11.45
N ARG A 111 9.53 11.41 -12.63
CA ARG A 111 10.54 12.00 -13.51
C ARG A 111 11.13 13.30 -12.95
N ASN A 112 10.33 14.11 -12.27
CA ASN A 112 10.70 15.45 -11.81
C ASN A 112 11.24 15.41 -10.38
#